data_AF-A0A954XV08-F1
#
_entry.id   AF-A0A954XV08-F1
#
_cell.length_a   1.000
_cell.length_b   1.000
_cell.length_c   1.000
_cell.angle_alpha   90.00
_cell.angle_beta   90.00
_cell.angle_gamma   90.00
#
_symmetry.space_group_name_H-M   'P 1'
#
loop_
_entity.id
_entity.type
_entity.pdbx_description
1 polymer ?
#
loop_
_entity_poly.entity_id
_entity_poly.type
_entity_poly.pdbx_seq_one_letter_code
_entity_poly.pdbx_strand_id
1 'polypeptide(L)'
;MAVKFECVPLLKSGAWHISGSTRRGEVFNPSTGKVIAQVPLCDAAETAAVVESAAQAWPAWCATPAVERARVMFAFRQLMVEHFEELAALITREHGKTLAESRAE
;
A
#
# COMPACT_ATOMS: atom_id res chain seq x y z
N MET A 1 -5.21 16.56 0.29
CA MET A 1 -4.07 16.98 1.14
C MET A 1 -3.05 15.84 1.04
N ALA A 2 -1.88 16.05 0.45
CA ALA A 2 -0.97 14.94 0.14
C ALA A 2 -0.58 14.20 1.43
N VAL A 3 -0.91 12.91 1.50
CA VAL A 3 -0.51 12.06 2.63
C VAL A 3 1.02 11.97 2.64
N LYS A 4 1.63 12.41 3.74
CA LYS A 4 3.07 12.35 3.95
C LYS A 4 3.35 11.53 5.20
N PHE A 5 4.08 10.44 5.02
CA PHE A 5 4.60 9.64 6.12
C PHE A 5 6.10 9.79 6.20
N GLU A 6 6.63 9.99 7.40
CA GLU A 6 8.07 9.85 7.65
C GLU A 6 8.50 8.40 7.43
N CYS A 7 7.72 7.45 7.95
CA CYS A 7 7.85 6.01 7.70
C CYS A 7 6.47 5.41 7.42
N VAL A 8 6.35 4.62 6.35
CA VAL A 8 5.08 4.02 5.93
C VAL A 8 4.59 3.00 6.97
N PRO A 9 3.33 3.07 7.44
CA PRO A 9 2.78 2.09 8.38
C PRO A 9 2.52 0.72 7.70
N LEU A 10 2.49 -0.33 8.49
CA LEU A 10 2.14 -1.69 8.07
C LEU A 10 0.62 -1.88 8.16
N LEU A 11 -0.02 -2.36 7.10
CA LEU A 11 -1.43 -2.78 7.15
C LEU A 11 -1.51 -4.26 7.57
N LYS A 12 -2.14 -4.55 8.71
CA LYS A 12 -2.35 -5.92 9.21
C LYS A 12 -3.71 -6.03 9.89
N SER A 13 -4.44 -7.10 9.59
CA SER A 13 -5.76 -7.38 10.18
C SER A 13 -6.77 -6.22 10.03
N GLY A 14 -6.70 -5.48 8.92
CA GLY A 14 -7.59 -4.34 8.65
C GLY A 14 -7.26 -3.05 9.40
N ALA A 15 -6.13 -2.98 10.10
CA ALA A 15 -5.67 -1.79 10.82
C ALA A 15 -4.23 -1.42 10.46
N TRP A 16 -3.90 -0.14 10.60
CA TRP A 16 -2.54 0.38 10.44
C TRP A 16 -1.74 0.18 11.73
N HIS A 17 -0.52 -0.34 11.59
CA HIS A 17 0.42 -0.59 12.69
C HIS A 17 1.76 0.07 12.39
N ILE A 18 2.44 0.50 13.45
CA ILE A 18 3.84 0.92 13.33
C ILE A 18 4.69 -0.35 13.42
N SER A 19 5.57 -0.57 12.45
CA SER A 19 6.50 -1.70 12.49
C SER A 19 7.45 -1.57 13.68
N GLY A 20 7.71 -2.70 14.36
CA GLY A 20 8.72 -2.81 15.40
C GLY A 20 10.13 -2.94 14.86
N SER A 21 10.31 -3.10 13.55
CA SER A 21 11.61 -3.22 12.92
C SER A 21 12.46 -1.96 13.11
N THR A 22 13.71 -2.17 13.52
CA THR A 22 14.73 -1.11 13.59
C THR A 22 15.37 -0.82 12.23
N ARG A 23 15.11 -1.67 11.23
CA ARG A 23 15.64 -1.52 9.87
C ARG A 23 14.63 -0.80 9.00
N ARG A 24 15.11 0.19 8.25
CA ARG A 24 14.30 0.97 7.30
C ARG A 24 15.04 1.12 5.98
N GLY A 25 14.27 1.15 4.90
CA GLY A 25 14.74 1.54 3.58
C GLY A 25 14.33 2.98 3.28
N GLU A 26 15.16 3.71 2.56
CA GLU A 26 14.83 5.05 2.07
C GLU A 26 14.07 4.96 0.76
N VAL A 27 12.98 5.72 0.64
CA VAL A 27 12.25 5.93 -0.61
C VAL A 27 12.72 7.25 -1.18
N PHE A 28 13.29 7.21 -2.38
CA PHE A 28 13.83 8.38 -3.06
C PHE A 28 12.82 8.93 -4.07
N ASN A 29 12.87 10.24 -4.30
CA ASN A 29 12.37 10.83 -5.53
C ASN A 29 13.50 10.83 -6.58
N PRO A 30 13.43 10.00 -7.64
CA PRO A 30 14.52 9.84 -8.59
C PRO A 30 14.88 11.13 -9.36
N SER A 31 13.91 12.04 -9.55
CA SER A 31 14.15 13.30 -10.26
C SER A 31 14.98 14.32 -9.47
N THR A 32 15.05 14.17 -8.14
CA THR A 32 15.76 15.10 -7.25
C THR A 32 16.86 14.44 -6.42
N GLY A 33 16.88 13.11 -6.35
CA GLY A 33 17.76 12.34 -5.48
C GLY A 33 17.45 12.46 -3.98
N LYS A 34 16.38 13.17 -3.60
CA LYS A 34 16.02 13.38 -2.18
C LYS A 34 15.18 12.23 -1.65
N VAL A 35 15.40 11.88 -0.38
CA VAL A 35 14.53 10.97 0.37
C VAL A 35 13.17 11.65 0.59
N ILE A 36 12.09 10.95 0.30
CA ILE A 36 10.71 11.43 0.43
C ILE A 36 9.90 10.69 1.49
N ALA A 37 10.32 9.47 1.86
CA ALA A 37 9.76 8.67 2.95
C ALA A 37 10.74 7.55 3.33
N GLN A 38 10.45 6.84 4.41
CA GLN A 38 11.06 5.56 4.77
C GLN A 38 10.04 4.43 4.68
N VAL A 39 10.51 3.21 4.40
CA VAL A 39 9.70 1.99 4.47
C VAL A 39 10.31 1.06 5.51
N PRO A 40 9.52 0.47 6.43
CA PRO A 40 10.06 -0.50 7.38
C PRO A 40 10.49 -1.77 6.64
N LEU A 41 11.68 -2.28 6.97
CA LEU A 41 12.14 -3.57 6.48
C LEU A 41 11.73 -4.62 7.51
N CYS A 42 10.53 -5.16 7.33
CA CYS A 42 9.88 -6.06 8.28
C CYS A 42 10.72 -7.32 8.53
N ASP A 43 10.73 -7.80 9.77
CA ASP A 43 11.41 -9.03 10.12
C ASP A 43 10.54 -10.29 9.87
N ALA A 44 11.12 -11.45 10.14
CA ALA A 44 10.42 -12.72 9.96
C ALA A 44 9.20 -12.86 10.89
N ALA A 45 9.23 -12.29 12.09
CA ALA A 45 8.14 -12.38 13.05
C ALA A 45 6.95 -11.51 12.63
N GLU A 46 7.21 -10.28 12.17
CA GLU A 46 6.18 -9.40 11.60
C GLU A 46 5.54 -10.02 10.37
N THR A 47 6.36 -10.59 9.48
CA THR A 47 5.90 -11.29 8.28
C THR A 47 5.01 -12.49 8.65
N ALA A 48 5.47 -13.34 9.57
CA ALA A 48 4.71 -14.50 10.04
C ALA A 48 3.35 -14.09 10.63
N ALA A 49 3.32 -12.99 11.39
CA ALA A 49 2.09 -12.51 12.01
C ALA A 49 1.07 -11.97 10.98
N VAL A 50 1.53 -11.39 9.86
CA VAL A 50 0.66 -11.00 8.74
C VAL A 50 0.12 -12.24 8.02
N VAL A 51 0.98 -13.24 7.76
CA VAL A 51 0.58 -14.51 7.14
C VAL A 51 -0.47 -15.23 7.99
N GLU A 52 -0.26 -15.30 9.31
CA GLU A 52 -1.22 -15.90 10.23
C GLU A 52 -2.56 -15.14 10.23
N SER A 53 -2.54 -13.80 10.25
CA SER A 53 -3.76 -13.01 10.13
C SER A 53 -4.51 -13.27 8.82
N ALA A 54 -3.80 -13.46 7.71
CA ALA A 54 -4.42 -13.79 6.42
C ALA A 54 -5.02 -15.20 6.44
N ALA A 55 -4.32 -16.17 7.04
CA ALA A 55 -4.81 -17.55 7.20
C ALA A 55 -6.06 -17.61 8.08
N GLN A 56 -6.14 -16.80 9.13
CA GLN A 56 -7.32 -16.68 9.99
C GLN A 56 -8.52 -16.05 9.26
N ALA A 57 -8.28 -15.08 8.37
CA ALA A 57 -9.34 -14.44 7.58
C ALA A 57 -9.87 -15.33 6.44
N TRP A 58 -9.04 -16.28 5.95
CA TRP A 58 -9.33 -17.08 4.78
C TRP A 58 -10.67 -17.85 4.83
N PRO A 59 -11.02 -18.62 5.89
CA PRO A 59 -12.25 -19.41 5.90
C PRO A 59 -13.51 -18.59 5.68
N ALA A 60 -13.60 -17.41 6.30
CA ALA A 60 -14.74 -16.51 6.15
C ALA A 60 -14.77 -15.87 4.76
N TRP A 61 -13.61 -15.42 4.26
CA TRP A 61 -13.50 -14.76 2.96
C TRP A 61 -13.74 -15.73 1.79
N CYS A 62 -13.21 -16.94 1.85
CA CYS A 62 -13.38 -17.93 0.78
C CYS A 62 -14.83 -18.42 0.69
N ALA A 63 -15.54 -18.47 1.82
CA ALA A 63 -16.96 -18.80 1.89
C ALA A 63 -17.88 -17.68 1.38
N THR A 64 -17.38 -16.44 1.27
CA THR A 64 -18.15 -15.32 0.73
C THR A 64 -18.50 -15.57 -0.76
N PRO A 65 -19.77 -15.42 -1.20
CA PRO A 65 -20.14 -15.62 -2.60
C PRO A 65 -19.32 -14.77 -3.58
N ALA A 66 -19.06 -15.29 -4.78
CA ALA A 66 -18.25 -14.60 -5.78
C ALA A 66 -18.80 -13.20 -6.15
N VAL A 67 -20.12 -13.04 -6.22
CA VAL A 67 -20.80 -11.76 -6.49
C VAL A 67 -20.52 -10.74 -5.38
N GLU A 68 -20.48 -11.17 -4.12
CA GLU A 68 -20.19 -10.27 -2.99
C GLU A 68 -18.72 -9.84 -2.98
N ARG A 69 -17.79 -10.76 -3.25
CA ARG A 69 -16.38 -10.38 -3.42
C ARG A 69 -16.17 -9.42 -4.58
N ALA A 70 -16.91 -9.60 -5.69
CA ALA A 70 -16.87 -8.67 -6.81
C ALA A 70 -17.33 -7.26 -6.41
N ARG A 71 -18.35 -7.13 -5.55
CA ARG A 71 -18.78 -5.81 -5.02
C ARG A 71 -17.66 -5.11 -4.26
N VAL A 72 -16.89 -5.83 -3.45
CA VAL A 72 -15.71 -5.27 -2.77
C VAL A 72 -14.67 -4.77 -3.77
N MET A 73 -14.39 -5.54 -4.82
CA MET A 73 -13.43 -5.14 -5.87
C MET A 73 -13.91 -3.92 -6.67
N PHE A 74 -15.20 -3.81 -6.96
CA PHE A 74 -15.77 -2.63 -7.62
C PHE A 74 -15.77 -1.39 -6.72
N ALA A 75 -16.02 -1.55 -5.42
CA ALA A 75 -15.89 -0.46 -4.46
C ALA A 75 -14.43 0.03 -4.38
N PHE A 76 -13.46 -0.89 -4.37
CA PHE A 76 -12.04 -0.54 -4.41
C PHE A 76 -11.68 0.19 -5.72
N ARG A 77 -12.15 -0.30 -6.87
CA ARG A 77 -11.98 0.41 -8.15
C ARG A 77 -12.56 1.82 -8.11
N GLN A 78 -13.73 2.01 -7.50
CA GLN A 78 -14.35 3.34 -7.40
C GLN A 78 -13.46 4.30 -6.61
N LEU A 79 -12.87 3.85 -5.50
CA LEU A 79 -11.89 4.63 -4.74
C LEU A 79 -10.64 4.95 -5.56
N MET A 80 -10.13 4.00 -6.35
CA MET A 80 -8.98 4.26 -7.24
C MET A 80 -9.29 5.34 -8.28
N VAL A 81 -10.50 5.32 -8.86
CA VAL A 81 -10.94 6.34 -9.83
C VAL A 81 -11.12 7.70 -9.15
N GLU A 82 -11.71 7.74 -7.96
CA GLU A 82 -11.89 8.96 -7.17
C GLU A 82 -10.54 9.62 -6.83
N HIS A 83 -9.53 8.83 -6.51
CA HIS A 83 -8.19 9.28 -6.13
C HIS A 83 -7.16 9.22 -7.28
N PHE A 84 -7.61 9.07 -8.53
CA PHE A 84 -6.76 8.75 -9.68
C PHE A 84 -5.57 9.71 -9.85
N GLU A 85 -5.82 11.01 -9.82
CA GLU A 85 -4.77 12.02 -10.00
C GLU A 85 -3.76 12.04 -8.84
N GLU A 86 -4.21 11.76 -7.61
CA GLU A 86 -3.32 11.64 -6.45
C GLU A 86 -2.42 10.42 -6.57
N LEU A 87 -2.99 9.27 -6.96
CA LEU A 87 -2.24 8.04 -7.19
C LEU A 87 -1.20 8.19 -8.31
N ALA A 88 -1.58 8.80 -9.45
CA ALA A 88 -0.65 9.05 -10.54
C ALA A 88 0.51 9.98 -10.12
N ALA A 89 0.23 11.01 -9.32
CA ALA A 89 1.26 11.89 -8.78
C ALA A 89 2.20 11.17 -7.80
N LEU A 90 1.68 10.25 -6.98
CA LEU A 90 2.50 9.40 -6.09
C LEU A 90 3.45 8.51 -6.89
N ILE A 91 2.93 7.81 -7.91
CA ILE A 91 3.72 6.94 -8.80
C ILE A 91 4.83 7.74 -9.51
N THR A 92 4.48 8.91 -10.08
CA THR A 92 5.45 9.82 -10.70
C THR A 92 6.56 10.21 -9.72
N ARG A 93 6.19 10.58 -8.49
CA ARG A 93 7.14 11.04 -7.48
C ARG A 93 8.10 9.94 -7.01
N GLU A 94 7.63 8.71 -6.91
CA GLU A 94 8.40 7.57 -6.37
C GLU A 94 9.22 6.84 -7.44
N HIS A 95 8.71 6.77 -8.68
CA HIS A 95 9.36 6.00 -9.76
C HIS A 95 10.01 6.88 -10.83
N GLY A 96 9.75 8.20 -10.84
CA GLY A 96 10.35 9.13 -11.80
C GLY A 96 9.80 9.05 -13.23
N LYS A 97 8.75 8.24 -13.46
CA LYS A 97 8.00 8.22 -14.72
C LYS A 97 7.33 9.57 -14.98
N THR A 98 7.03 9.87 -16.23
CA THR A 98 6.19 11.04 -16.54
C THR A 98 4.78 10.87 -15.96
N LEU A 99 4.08 11.98 -15.72
CA LEU A 99 2.69 11.93 -15.26
C LEU A 99 1.77 11.25 -16.27
N ALA A 100 2.05 11.40 -17.57
CA ALA A 100 1.30 10.73 -18.62
C ALA A 100 1.44 9.19 -18.54
N GLU A 101 2.65 8.69 -18.33
CA GLU A 101 2.89 7.25 -18.11
C GLU A 101 2.24 6.77 -16.81
N SER A 102 2.33 7.55 -15.74
CA SER A 102 1.74 7.19 -14.44
C SER A 102 0.21 7.16 -14.45
N ARG A 103 -0.44 7.94 -15.34
CA ARG A 103 -1.89 7.88 -15.58
C ARG A 103 -2.30 6.67 -16.43
N ALA A 104 -1.37 6.10 -17.18
CA ALA A 104 -1.64 4.97 -18.07
C ALA A 104 -1.39 3.60 -17.42
N GLU A 105 -0.81 3.58 -16.21
CA GLU A 105 -0.62 2.40 -15.35
C GLU A 105 -1.91 2.06 -14.57
#